data_AF-A0A7X5D8W8-F1
#
_entry.id   AF-A0A7X5D8W8-F1
#
_cell.length_a   1.000
_cell.length_b   1.000
_cell.length_c   1.000
_cell.angle_alpha   90.00
_cell.angle_beta   90.00
_cell.angle_gamma   90.00
#
_symmetry.space_group_name_H-M   'P 1'
#
loop_
_entity.id
_entity.type
_entity.pdbx_description
1 polymer ?
#
loop_
_entity_poly.entity_id
_entity_poly.type
_entity_poly.pdbx_seq_one_letter_code
_entity_poly.pdbx_strand_id
1 'polypeptide(L)'
;MVDDITPDSIKSIRKRYGLSQQGFARLLGIGEASMARYESGATPSKANANLIRAAMIPEFMAGCLERDGDTLSAKQRASVEKIVYAEITFDEEGDIMDMTDIYELTLQQEVLNEKAAEILGDIINGLIEAEERNDEGLKMVYEDLFAQLSLLKPTIASTETANWDTLQSIDGELNCMRSLCNRVQRRAA
;
A
#
# COMPACT_ATOMS: atom_id res chain seq x y z
N MET A 1 4.86 -36.89 4.98
CA MET A 1 3.46 -37.23 4.65
C MET A 1 2.92 -36.06 3.85
N VAL A 2 2.24 -36.30 2.73
CA VAL A 2 1.52 -35.21 2.04
C VAL A 2 0.29 -34.96 2.91
N ASP A 3 0.20 -33.80 3.56
CA ASP A 3 -1.02 -33.46 4.30
C ASP A 3 -2.20 -33.52 3.33
N ASP A 4 -3.10 -34.46 3.59
CA ASP A 4 -4.32 -34.61 2.82
C ASP A 4 -5.14 -33.34 2.99
N ILE A 5 -5.52 -32.75 1.86
CA ILE A 5 -6.33 -31.54 1.87
C ILE A 5 -7.72 -31.91 2.37
N THR A 6 -8.10 -31.38 3.54
CA THR A 6 -9.36 -31.71 4.19
C THR A 6 -10.47 -30.77 3.72
N PRO A 7 -11.74 -31.17 3.81
CA PRO A 7 -12.86 -30.30 3.44
C PRO A 7 -12.83 -28.94 4.15
N ASP A 8 -12.41 -28.92 5.41
CA ASP A 8 -12.35 -27.71 6.21
C ASP A 8 -11.14 -26.84 5.85
N SER A 9 -10.00 -27.44 5.45
CA SER A 9 -8.87 -26.67 4.91
C SER A 9 -9.23 -26.03 3.56
N ILE A 10 -9.99 -26.71 2.70
CA ILE A 10 -10.47 -26.12 1.43
C ILE A 10 -11.36 -24.91 1.72
N LYS A 11 -12.29 -25.04 2.68
CA LYS A 11 -13.15 -23.92 3.09
C LYS A 11 -12.35 -22.76 3.68
N SER A 12 -11.33 -23.02 4.49
CA SER A 12 -10.54 -21.98 5.12
C SER A 12 -9.71 -21.20 4.09
N ILE A 13 -9.05 -21.90 3.16
CA ILE A 13 -8.29 -21.28 2.05
C ILE A 13 -9.23 -20.41 1.21
N ARG A 14 -10.40 -20.92 0.81
CA ARG A 14 -11.37 -20.14 0.05
C ARG A 14 -11.83 -18.89 0.79
N LYS A 15 -12.18 -19.04 2.07
CA LYS A 15 -12.71 -17.93 2.89
C LYS A 15 -11.66 -16.85 3.15
N ARG A 16 -10.36 -17.18 3.16
CA ARG A 16 -9.27 -16.19 3.24
C ARG A 16 -9.42 -15.10 2.17
N TYR A 17 -9.79 -15.49 0.95
CA TYR A 17 -10.00 -14.58 -0.17
C TYR A 17 -11.43 -14.00 -0.25
N GLY A 18 -12.31 -14.27 0.73
CA GLY A 18 -13.70 -13.82 0.71
C GLY A 18 -14.54 -14.41 -0.44
N LEU A 19 -14.08 -15.50 -1.05
CA LEU A 19 -14.68 -16.07 -2.26
C LEU A 19 -15.84 -17.03 -1.94
N SER A 20 -16.84 -17.04 -2.83
CA SER A 20 -17.85 -18.11 -2.88
C SER A 20 -17.23 -19.40 -3.46
N GLN A 21 -17.87 -20.55 -3.24
CA GLN A 21 -17.41 -21.82 -3.83
C GLN A 21 -17.27 -21.71 -5.35
N GLN A 22 -18.21 -21.02 -6.00
CA GLN A 22 -18.20 -20.78 -7.45
C GLN A 22 -17.03 -19.87 -7.87
N GLY A 23 -16.82 -18.75 -7.17
CA GLY A 23 -15.74 -17.82 -7.49
C GLY A 23 -14.36 -18.45 -7.33
N PHE A 24 -14.17 -19.23 -6.27
CA PHE A 24 -12.92 -19.96 -6.03
C PHE A 24 -12.69 -21.08 -7.05
N ALA A 25 -13.74 -21.82 -7.41
CA ALA A 25 -13.66 -22.85 -8.44
C ALA A 25 -13.25 -22.26 -9.80
N ARG A 26 -13.86 -21.14 -10.21
CA ARG A 26 -13.55 -20.45 -11.47
C ARG A 26 -12.10 -19.97 -11.52
N LEU A 27 -11.63 -19.28 -10.47
CA LEU A 27 -10.24 -18.80 -10.41
C LEU A 27 -9.21 -19.92 -10.47
N LEU A 28 -9.51 -21.10 -9.90
CA LEU A 28 -8.61 -22.25 -9.95
C LEU A 28 -8.79 -23.12 -11.21
N GLY A 29 -9.72 -22.79 -12.11
CA GLY A 29 -10.05 -23.63 -13.26
C GLY A 29 -10.65 -25.00 -12.88
N ILE A 30 -11.25 -25.10 -11.69
CA ILE A 30 -11.91 -26.32 -11.20
C ILE A 30 -13.41 -26.20 -11.47
N GLY A 31 -14.05 -27.29 -11.90
CA GLY A 31 -15.52 -27.30 -12.05
C GLY A 31 -16.24 -27.02 -10.73
N GLU A 32 -17.22 -26.12 -10.72
CA GLU A 32 -17.94 -25.68 -9.50
C GLU A 32 -18.52 -26.86 -8.69
N ALA A 33 -19.13 -27.84 -9.39
CA ALA A 33 -19.67 -29.04 -8.76
C ALA A 33 -18.58 -29.91 -8.10
N SER A 34 -17.36 -29.90 -8.62
CA SER A 34 -16.23 -30.60 -8.00
C SER A 34 -15.79 -29.88 -6.72
N MET A 35 -15.70 -28.55 -6.74
CA MET A 35 -15.35 -27.77 -5.54
C MET A 35 -16.35 -27.97 -4.41
N ALA A 36 -17.65 -27.95 -4.70
CA ALA A 36 -18.70 -28.20 -3.71
C ALA A 36 -18.58 -29.59 -3.07
N ARG A 37 -18.31 -30.63 -3.89
CA ARG A 37 -18.08 -32.00 -3.39
C ARG A 37 -16.83 -32.10 -2.50
N TYR A 38 -15.76 -31.39 -2.84
CA TYR A 38 -14.54 -31.41 -2.05
C TYR A 38 -14.75 -30.79 -0.67
N GLU A 39 -15.45 -29.66 -0.58
CA GLU A 39 -15.83 -29.05 0.69
C GLU A 39 -16.83 -29.87 1.50
N SER A 40 -17.48 -30.87 0.90
CA SER A 40 -18.41 -31.80 1.56
C SER A 40 -17.80 -33.16 1.90
N GLY A 41 -16.50 -33.39 1.67
CA GLY A 41 -15.84 -34.65 2.04
C GLY A 41 -15.28 -35.49 0.90
N ALA A 42 -15.54 -35.16 -0.36
CA ALA A 42 -15.00 -35.93 -1.47
C ALA A 42 -13.49 -35.66 -1.65
N THR A 43 -12.73 -36.72 -1.89
CA THR A 43 -11.28 -36.61 -2.11
C THR A 43 -11.00 -35.97 -3.49
N PRO A 44 -10.24 -34.86 -3.56
CA PRO A 44 -9.83 -34.28 -4.84
C PRO A 44 -8.85 -35.18 -5.58
N SER A 45 -8.78 -35.04 -6.91
CA SER A 45 -7.67 -35.60 -7.68
C SER A 45 -6.36 -34.95 -7.24
N LYS A 46 -5.22 -35.62 -7.48
CA LYS A 46 -3.90 -35.07 -7.16
C LYS A 46 -3.66 -33.70 -7.80
N ALA A 47 -4.11 -33.50 -9.04
CA ALA A 47 -4.03 -32.23 -9.74
C ALA A 47 -4.86 -31.13 -9.05
N ASN A 48 -6.12 -31.42 -8.71
CA ASN A 48 -7.00 -30.45 -8.05
C ASN A 48 -6.54 -30.14 -6.63
N ALA A 49 -6.06 -31.15 -5.88
CA ALA A 49 -5.47 -30.94 -4.57
C ALA A 49 -4.25 -30.00 -4.64
N ASN A 50 -3.41 -30.15 -5.67
CA ASN A 50 -2.27 -29.27 -5.87
C ASN A 50 -2.69 -27.83 -6.22
N LEU A 51 -3.71 -27.64 -7.06
CA LEU A 51 -4.26 -26.31 -7.35
C LEU A 51 -4.80 -25.62 -6.10
N ILE A 52 -5.54 -26.36 -5.27
CA ILE A 52 -6.09 -25.78 -4.03
C ILE A 52 -4.97 -25.50 -3.01
N ARG A 53 -3.90 -26.32 -2.96
CA ARG A 53 -2.73 -26.01 -2.12
C ARG A 53 -1.97 -24.79 -2.64
N ALA A 54 -1.79 -24.67 -3.96
CA ALA A 54 -1.16 -23.53 -4.58
C ALA A 54 -1.94 -22.23 -4.33
N ALA A 55 -3.26 -22.32 -4.14
CA ALA A 55 -4.08 -21.20 -3.71
C ALA A 55 -3.73 -20.64 -2.31
N MET A 56 -2.87 -21.30 -1.53
CA MET A 56 -2.30 -20.71 -0.30
C MET A 56 -1.15 -19.74 -0.58
N ILE A 57 -0.59 -19.80 -1.78
CA ILE A 57 0.51 -18.95 -2.25
C ILE A 57 -0.14 -17.71 -2.92
N PRO A 58 0.01 -16.51 -2.33
CA PRO A 58 -0.63 -15.30 -2.85
C PRO A 58 -0.26 -14.99 -4.31
N GLU A 59 0.99 -15.19 -4.71
CA GLU A 59 1.50 -14.96 -6.08
C GLU A 59 0.78 -15.86 -7.10
N PHE A 60 0.50 -17.10 -6.70
CA PHE A 60 -0.29 -18.01 -7.53
C PHE A 60 -1.72 -17.49 -7.71
N MET A 61 -2.33 -16.96 -6.65
CA MET A 61 -3.66 -16.35 -6.72
C MET A 61 -3.68 -15.07 -7.55
N ALA A 62 -2.61 -14.27 -7.53
CA ALA A 62 -2.46 -13.11 -8.43
C ALA A 62 -2.42 -13.56 -9.89
N GLY A 63 -1.64 -14.60 -10.21
CA GLY A 63 -1.61 -15.18 -11.56
C GLY A 63 -2.97 -15.73 -12.01
N CYS A 64 -3.77 -16.28 -11.08
CA CYS A 64 -5.14 -16.68 -11.36
C CYS A 64 -6.08 -15.48 -11.62
N LEU A 65 -5.93 -14.38 -10.88
CA LEU A 65 -6.70 -13.14 -11.10
C LEU A 65 -6.37 -12.49 -12.44
N GLU A 66 -5.10 -12.51 -12.86
CA GLU A 66 -4.69 -11.97 -14.16
C GLU A 66 -5.33 -12.74 -15.32
N ARG A 67 -5.35 -14.08 -15.23
CA ARG A 67 -5.88 -14.95 -16.29
C ARG A 67 -7.40 -15.05 -16.30
N ASP A 68 -8.01 -15.26 -15.13
CA ASP A 68 -9.41 -15.67 -14.99
C ASP A 68 -10.24 -14.69 -14.15
N GLY A 69 -9.69 -13.55 -13.74
CA GLY A 69 -10.35 -12.56 -12.87
C GLY A 69 -11.63 -11.97 -13.46
N ASP A 70 -11.75 -11.90 -14.80
CA ASP A 70 -12.96 -11.43 -15.49
C ASP A 70 -14.18 -12.36 -15.31
N THR A 71 -13.96 -13.58 -14.81
CA THR A 71 -15.05 -14.50 -14.47
C THR A 71 -15.76 -14.14 -13.16
N LEU A 72 -15.19 -13.20 -12.39
CA LEU A 72 -15.75 -12.62 -11.18
C LEU A 72 -16.44 -11.29 -11.48
N SER A 73 -17.37 -10.88 -10.61
CA SER A 73 -17.89 -9.51 -10.68
C SER A 73 -16.80 -8.50 -10.32
N ALA A 74 -16.86 -7.29 -10.88
CA ALA A 74 -15.88 -6.24 -10.61
C ALA A 74 -15.68 -5.96 -9.10
N LYS A 75 -16.76 -6.01 -8.31
CA LYS A 75 -16.70 -5.83 -6.85
C LYS A 75 -15.96 -6.98 -6.15
N GLN A 76 -16.21 -8.22 -6.58
CA GLN A 76 -15.53 -9.39 -6.02
C GLN A 76 -14.06 -9.42 -6.44
N ARG A 77 -13.77 -9.18 -7.72
CA ARG A 77 -12.41 -9.09 -8.25
C ARG A 77 -11.58 -8.08 -7.48
N ALA A 78 -12.07 -6.84 -7.34
CA ALA A 78 -11.39 -5.79 -6.60
C ALA A 78 -11.16 -6.15 -5.11
N SER A 79 -12.09 -6.88 -4.50
CA SER A 79 -11.92 -7.34 -3.11
C SER A 79 -10.82 -8.40 -2.98
N VAL A 80 -10.73 -9.33 -3.93
CA VAL A 80 -9.75 -10.42 -3.93
C VAL A 80 -8.38 -9.89 -4.31
N GLU A 81 -8.30 -9.00 -5.29
CA GLU A 81 -7.07 -8.30 -5.68
C GLU A 81 -6.48 -7.54 -4.48
N LYS A 82 -7.30 -6.87 -3.67
CA LYS A 82 -6.84 -6.23 -2.43
C LYS A 82 -6.24 -7.22 -1.43
N ILE A 83 -6.91 -8.36 -1.22
CA ILE A 83 -6.43 -9.40 -0.30
C ILE A 83 -5.12 -10.00 -0.80
N VAL A 84 -5.05 -10.35 -2.08
CA VAL A 84 -3.88 -10.95 -2.70
C VAL A 84 -2.71 -9.97 -2.76
N TYR A 85 -2.95 -8.71 -3.13
CA TYR A 85 -1.94 -7.66 -3.12
C TYR A 85 -1.37 -7.47 -1.72
N ALA A 86 -2.23 -7.42 -0.71
CA ALA A 86 -1.80 -7.34 0.68
C ALA A 86 -0.90 -8.54 1.03
N GLU A 87 -1.37 -9.77 0.79
CA GLU A 87 -0.63 -11.00 1.13
C GLU A 87 0.70 -11.17 0.38
N ILE A 88 0.83 -10.72 -0.89
CA ILE A 88 2.10 -10.73 -1.65
C ILE A 88 3.07 -9.68 -1.10
N THR A 89 2.56 -8.50 -0.76
CA THR A 89 3.38 -7.40 -0.21
C THR A 89 3.89 -7.75 1.19
N PHE A 90 3.30 -8.73 1.88
CA PHE A 90 3.66 -9.20 3.22
C PHE A 90 4.72 -10.33 3.29
N ASP A 91 5.16 -10.96 2.18
CA ASP A 91 6.05 -12.15 2.23
C ASP A 91 7.56 -11.86 2.01
N GLU A 92 7.96 -10.62 1.67
CA GLU A 92 9.40 -10.33 1.50
C GLU A 92 10.16 -10.03 2.81
N GLU A 93 9.53 -9.54 3.90
CA GLU A 93 10.31 -9.17 5.10
C GLU A 93 9.58 -9.11 6.48
N GLY A 94 8.39 -9.69 6.62
CA GLY A 94 7.96 -10.24 7.92
C GLY A 94 7.54 -9.29 9.06
N ASP A 95 7.00 -8.10 8.80
CA ASP A 95 6.20 -7.35 9.79
C ASP A 95 4.79 -7.05 9.25
N ILE A 96 3.76 -7.41 10.02
CA ILE A 96 2.34 -7.33 9.66
C ILE A 96 1.88 -5.88 9.78
N MET A 97 1.41 -5.28 8.68
CA MET A 97 0.56 -4.09 8.75
C MET A 97 -0.93 -4.49 8.80
N ASP A 98 -1.52 -4.40 9.99
CA ASP A 98 -2.94 -4.47 10.28
C ASP A 98 -3.71 -3.33 9.54
N MET A 99 -5.03 -3.45 9.38
CA MET A 99 -5.89 -2.33 8.92
C MET A 99 -5.65 -1.04 9.72
N THR A 100 -5.29 -1.16 11.00
CA THR A 100 -4.80 -0.08 11.86
C THR A 100 -3.54 0.53 11.28
N ASP A 101 -2.56 -0.25 10.85
CA ASP A 101 -1.32 0.29 10.29
C ASP A 101 -1.55 0.96 8.93
N ILE A 102 -2.44 0.42 8.08
CA ILE A 102 -2.83 1.09 6.84
C ILE A 102 -3.49 2.44 7.16
N TYR A 103 -4.38 2.46 8.14
CA TYR A 103 -5.02 3.70 8.60
C TYR A 103 -3.98 4.67 9.18
N GLU A 104 -3.05 4.19 10.00
CA GLU A 104 -1.97 4.98 10.58
C GLU A 104 -1.06 5.55 9.51
N LEU A 105 -0.68 4.79 8.47
CA LEU A 105 0.08 5.33 7.35
C LEU A 105 -0.69 6.43 6.61
N THR A 106 -1.98 6.21 6.31
CA THR A 106 -2.78 7.25 5.64
C THR A 106 -2.88 8.51 6.50
N LEU A 107 -3.03 8.35 7.81
CA LEU A 107 -3.04 9.46 8.76
C LEU A 107 -1.67 10.16 8.80
N GLN A 108 -0.57 9.41 8.80
CA GLN A 108 0.77 9.99 8.73
C GLN A 108 0.98 10.75 7.42
N GLN A 109 0.51 10.25 6.28
CA GLN A 109 0.54 10.99 5.02
C GLN A 109 -0.25 12.30 5.08
N GLU A 110 -1.43 12.30 5.71
CA GLU A 110 -2.22 13.51 5.94
C GLU A 110 -1.46 14.52 6.82
N VAL A 111 -0.91 14.07 7.94
CA VAL A 111 -0.11 14.89 8.86
C VAL A 111 1.12 15.49 8.15
N LEU A 112 1.84 14.68 7.37
CA LEU A 112 3.01 15.13 6.62
C LEU A 112 2.63 16.12 5.52
N ASN A 113 1.47 15.92 4.87
CA ASN A 113 0.99 16.84 3.85
C ASN A 113 0.56 18.19 4.45
N GLU A 114 -0.05 18.19 5.62
CA GLU A 114 -0.37 19.41 6.38
C GLU A 114 0.91 20.13 6.81
N LYS A 115 1.87 19.41 7.38
CA LYS A 115 3.19 19.94 7.74
C LYS A 115 3.92 20.55 6.54
N ALA A 116 3.89 19.88 5.39
CA ALA A 116 4.46 20.40 4.15
C ALA A 116 3.74 21.69 3.68
N ALA A 117 2.43 21.79 3.87
CA ALA A 117 1.67 22.99 3.56
C ALA A 117 2.02 24.17 4.49
N GLU A 118 2.22 23.90 5.79
CA GLU A 118 2.69 24.89 6.76
C GLU A 118 4.06 25.45 6.36
N ILE A 119 5.03 24.56 6.10
CA ILE A 119 6.39 24.93 5.67
C ILE A 119 6.35 25.73 4.37
N LEU A 120 5.50 25.34 3.42
CA LEU A 120 5.30 26.10 2.19
C LEU A 120 4.82 27.53 2.46
N GLY A 121 3.89 27.70 3.41
CA GLY A 121 3.44 29.01 3.86
C GLY A 121 4.58 29.86 4.42
N ASP A 122 5.41 29.28 5.29
CA ASP A 122 6.58 29.96 5.86
C ASP A 122 7.60 30.37 4.79
N ILE A 123 7.85 29.49 3.81
CA ILE A 123 8.75 29.78 2.68
C ILE A 123 8.21 30.94 1.84
N ILE A 124 6.92 30.92 1.51
CA ILE A 124 6.28 31.99 0.71
C ILE A 124 6.34 33.32 1.46
N ASN A 125 6.03 33.35 2.75
CA ASN A 125 6.14 34.56 3.56
C ASN A 125 7.58 35.07 3.60
N GLY A 126 8.54 34.16 3.78
CA GLY A 126 9.97 34.47 3.75
C GLY A 126 10.45 35.04 2.41
N LEU A 127 9.96 34.52 1.28
CA LEU A 127 10.23 35.08 -0.04
C LEU A 127 9.75 36.51 -0.16
N ILE A 128 8.51 36.78 0.25
CA ILE A 128 7.93 38.12 0.20
C ILE A 128 8.77 39.09 1.05
N GLU A 129 9.12 38.72 2.28
CA GLU A 129 9.96 39.56 3.13
C GLU A 129 11.37 39.81 2.56
N ALA A 130 11.97 38.79 1.93
CA ALA A 130 13.28 38.92 1.28
C ALA A 130 13.21 39.89 0.10
N GLU A 131 12.16 39.81 -0.71
CA GLU A 131 11.90 40.73 -1.82
C GLU A 131 11.69 42.17 -1.35
N GLU A 132 10.86 42.36 -0.30
CA GLU A 132 10.63 43.70 0.27
C GLU A 132 11.92 44.36 0.79
N ARG A 133 12.87 43.55 1.25
CA ARG A 133 14.17 43.99 1.76
C ARG A 133 15.26 44.07 0.68
N ASN A 134 14.98 43.66 -0.56
CA ASN A 134 15.97 43.46 -1.62
C ASN A 134 17.16 42.58 -1.18
N ASP A 135 16.91 41.56 -0.35
CA ASP A 135 17.93 40.60 0.07
C ASP A 135 17.94 39.40 -0.88
N GLU A 136 18.72 39.52 -1.96
CA GLU A 136 18.86 38.47 -2.98
C GLU A 136 19.43 37.16 -2.42
N GLY A 137 20.30 37.24 -1.41
CA GLY A 137 20.87 36.04 -0.79
C GLY A 137 19.80 35.26 -0.04
N LEU A 138 18.96 35.97 0.72
CA LEU A 138 17.83 35.38 1.44
C LEU A 138 16.76 34.83 0.49
N LYS A 139 16.48 35.56 -0.60
CA LYS A 139 15.56 35.11 -1.65
C LYS A 139 16.00 33.79 -2.27
N MET A 140 17.28 33.66 -2.67
CA MET A 140 17.82 32.42 -3.22
C MET A 140 17.66 31.22 -2.27
N VAL A 141 17.83 31.43 -0.97
CA VAL A 141 17.65 30.37 0.03
C VAL A 141 16.20 29.87 0.07
N TYR A 142 15.23 30.78 0.04
CA TYR A 142 13.82 30.38 0.03
C TYR A 142 13.37 29.78 -1.31
N GLU A 143 13.90 30.24 -2.44
CA GLU A 143 13.63 29.64 -3.75
C GLU A 143 14.15 28.19 -3.83
N ASP A 144 15.34 27.92 -3.28
CA ASP A 144 15.88 26.57 -3.17
C ASP A 144 15.01 25.68 -2.26
N LEU A 145 14.61 26.19 -1.09
CA LEU A 145 13.69 25.50 -0.19
C LEU A 145 12.35 25.17 -0.87
N PHE A 146 11.79 26.11 -1.64
CA PHE A 146 10.56 25.90 -2.41
C PHE A 146 10.75 24.79 -3.45
N ALA A 147 11.87 24.78 -4.17
CA ALA A 147 12.17 23.76 -5.17
C ALA A 147 12.28 22.36 -4.54
N GLN A 148 13.00 22.24 -3.42
CA GLN A 148 13.12 20.96 -2.70
C GLN A 148 11.76 20.47 -2.20
N LEU A 149 10.96 21.36 -1.60
CA LEU A 149 9.62 21.00 -1.12
C LEU A 149 8.68 20.60 -2.27
N SER A 150 8.84 21.21 -3.45
CA SER A 150 8.08 20.88 -4.66
C SER A 150 8.39 19.49 -5.20
N LEU A 151 9.62 19.00 -5.01
CA LEU A 151 10.00 17.62 -5.35
C LEU A 151 9.51 16.62 -4.30
N LEU A 152 9.49 17.01 -3.03
CA LEU A 152 9.11 16.15 -1.92
C LEU A 152 7.59 15.99 -1.78
N LYS A 153 6.80 17.06 -1.96
CA LYS A 153 5.35 17.02 -1.73
C LYS A 153 4.60 15.91 -2.51
N PRO A 154 4.90 15.65 -3.80
CA PRO A 154 4.27 14.56 -4.55
C PRO A 154 4.56 13.17 -3.98
N THR A 155 5.72 12.98 -3.32
CA THR A 155 6.11 11.68 -2.77
C THR A 155 5.39 11.36 -1.46
N ILE A 156 4.79 12.35 -0.78
CA ILE A 156 4.00 12.13 0.43
C ILE A 156 2.72 11.35 0.12
N ALA A 157 2.08 11.66 -0.99
CA ALA A 157 0.78 11.11 -1.38
C ALA A 157 0.88 9.88 -2.33
N SER A 158 2.11 9.48 -2.70
CA SER A 158 2.31 8.34 -3.59
C SER A 158 2.06 7.02 -2.86
N THR A 159 1.44 6.07 -3.54
CA THR A 159 1.26 4.69 -3.05
C THR A 159 2.57 3.90 -3.08
N GLU A 160 3.56 4.32 -3.88
CA GLU A 160 4.88 3.67 -3.98
C GLU A 160 5.77 3.97 -2.77
N THR A 161 5.48 5.03 -2.02
CA THR A 161 6.20 5.50 -0.83
C THR A 161 5.38 5.33 0.45
N ALA A 162 4.29 4.56 0.38
CA ALA A 162 3.40 4.29 1.51
C ALA A 162 3.93 3.15 2.40
N ASN A 163 5.12 3.36 3.00
CA ASN A 163 5.67 2.52 4.06
C ASN A 163 6.24 3.39 5.21
N TRP A 164 6.40 2.79 6.40
CA TRP A 164 6.82 3.53 7.61
C TRP A 164 8.20 4.17 7.48
N ASP A 165 9.17 3.46 6.90
CA ASP A 165 10.55 3.94 6.77
C ASP A 165 10.65 5.15 5.82
N THR A 166 9.93 5.11 4.69
CA THR A 166 9.89 6.22 3.75
C THR A 166 9.17 7.43 4.34
N LEU A 167 8.04 7.24 5.04
CA LEU A 167 7.36 8.34 5.71
C LEU A 167 8.21 8.96 6.84
N GLN A 168 8.97 8.15 7.58
CA GLN A 168 9.91 8.66 8.60
C GLN A 168 11.05 9.46 7.96
N SER A 169 11.59 9.02 6.83
CA SER A 169 12.60 9.77 6.07
C SER A 169 12.04 11.12 5.62
N ILE A 170 10.84 11.13 5.05
CA ILE A 170 10.13 12.35 4.62
C ILE A 170 9.89 13.29 5.81
N ASP A 171 9.48 12.78 6.97
CA ASP A 171 9.31 13.59 8.17
C ASP A 171 10.61 14.29 8.58
N GLY A 172 11.73 13.55 8.51
CA GLY A 172 13.08 14.05 8.75
C GLY A 172 13.45 15.19 7.80
N GLU A 173 13.21 15.02 6.50
CA GLU A 173 13.46 16.06 5.49
C GLU A 173 12.62 17.32 5.76
N LEU A 174 11.32 17.17 6.04
CA LEU A 174 10.45 18.29 6.40
C LEU A 174 10.92 18.99 7.68
N ASN A 175 11.41 18.25 8.68
CA ASN A 175 11.98 18.83 9.90
C ASN A 175 13.25 19.64 9.62
N CYS A 176 14.11 19.16 8.73
CA CYS A 176 15.29 19.88 8.28
C CYS A 176 14.92 21.18 7.57
N MET A 177 13.98 21.14 6.63
CA MET A 177 13.49 22.33 5.91
C MET A 177 12.92 23.36 6.89
N ARG A 178 12.02 22.94 7.80
CA ARG A 178 11.44 23.82 8.82
C ARG A 178 12.50 24.42 9.74
N SER A 179 13.51 23.64 10.13
CA SER A 179 14.61 24.14 10.95
C SER A 179 15.44 25.19 10.22
N LEU A 180 15.64 25.03 8.91
CA LEU A 180 16.33 26.01 8.09
C LEU A 180 15.50 27.30 7.98
N CYS A 181 14.21 27.22 7.63
CA CYS A 181 13.30 28.38 7.61
C CYS A 181 13.39 29.17 8.93
N ASN A 182 13.21 28.50 10.07
CA ASN A 182 13.26 29.14 11.38
C ASN A 182 14.61 29.83 11.69
N ARG A 183 15.74 29.20 11.32
CA ARG A 183 17.06 29.79 11.54
C ARG A 183 17.29 31.01 10.67
N VAL A 184 16.82 30.95 9.43
CA VAL A 184 16.97 32.00 8.44
C VAL A 184 16.09 33.21 8.81
N GLN A 185 14.84 32.99 9.20
CA GLN A 185 13.94 34.03 9.72
C GLN A 185 14.51 34.72 10.96
N ARG A 186 15.06 33.97 11.93
CA ARG A 186 15.68 34.56 13.15
C ARG A 186 16.93 35.39 12.88
N ARG A 187 17.63 35.16 11.77
CA ARG A 187 18.78 35.98 11.37
C ARG A 187 18.36 37.25 10.63
N ALA A 188 17.16 37.23 10.04
CA ALA A 188 16.58 38.35 9.32
C ALA A 188 15.82 39.32 10.24
N ALA A 189 15.23 38.84 11.34
CA ALA A 189 14.57 39.67 12.37
C ALA A 189 15.57 40.46 13.23
#